data_AF-A0A0A1CS43-F1
#
_entry.id   AF-A0A0A1CS43-F1
#
_cell.length_a   1.000
_cell.length_b   1.000
_cell.length_c   1.000
_cell.angle_alpha   90.00
_cell.angle_beta   90.00
_cell.angle_gamma   90.00
#
_symmetry.space_group_name_H-M   'P 1'
#
loop_
_entity.id
_entity.type
_entity.pdbx_description
1 polymer ?
#
loop_
_entity_poly.entity_id
_entity_poly.type
_entity_poly.pdbx_seq_one_letter_code
_entity_poly.pdbx_strand_id
1 'polypeptide(L)'
;MRLTGRNETTVPGSHGTITVADPWLPSTADGSDIVVARAGEPVETIHIAPAHQYPLEADSVAEFAAQQQSPNMSWAATLGNAQVLDSWRSTIGLQYPFEADSAPVPTASGRPLERRDDAAMHYGTVAGVAKQVARLVIGCDNQETLGHASVMFDDFFERGGNAFDTAHIYGGGRQEQLLGQWVANRGIRKDVFSIGKGAHTPYCDPASLARQLEEGKLRVFGGSNWTPARFVEANAYAAKHGKRALPR
;
A
#
# COMPACT_ATOMS: atom_id res chain seq x y z
N MET A 1 7.08 24.15 -18.21
CA MET A 1 5.92 23.96 -19.12
C MET A 1 6.19 24.73 -20.41
N ARG A 2 6.46 24.06 -21.54
CA ARG A 2 6.60 24.74 -22.84
C ARG A 2 5.20 24.98 -23.39
N LEU A 3 4.76 26.24 -23.40
CA LEU A 3 3.47 26.68 -23.95
C LEU A 3 3.41 26.65 -25.50
N THR A 4 4.40 26.04 -26.16
CA THR A 4 4.59 26.08 -27.63
C THR A 4 4.78 24.70 -28.25
N GLY A 5 4.53 23.61 -27.52
CA GLY A 5 4.53 22.26 -28.08
C GLY A 5 3.30 22.01 -28.95
N ARG A 6 3.44 21.21 -30.01
CA ARG A 6 2.28 20.64 -30.70
C ARG A 6 1.48 19.81 -29.71
N ASN A 7 0.14 19.86 -29.79
CA ASN A 7 -0.74 19.09 -28.93
C ASN A 7 -0.80 17.63 -29.40
N GLU A 8 0.34 16.94 -29.42
CA GLU A 8 0.49 15.57 -29.89
C GLU A 8 1.28 14.74 -28.87
N THR A 9 1.05 13.44 -28.84
CA THR A 9 1.89 12.49 -28.12
C THR A 9 2.47 11.49 -29.09
N THR A 10 3.79 11.32 -29.04
CA THR A 10 4.52 10.34 -29.85
C THR A 10 5.02 9.21 -28.96
N VAL A 11 4.64 7.99 -29.28
CA VAL A 11 5.09 6.76 -28.65
C VAL A 11 6.11 6.09 -29.57
N PRO A 12 7.42 6.19 -29.28
CA PRO A 12 8.44 5.47 -30.03
C PRO A 12 8.48 3.99 -29.62
N GLY A 13 8.76 3.12 -30.58
CA GLY A 13 8.99 1.69 -30.38
C GLY A 13 10.17 1.19 -31.24
N SER A 14 10.59 -0.05 -31.02
CA SER A 14 11.71 -0.65 -31.76
C SER A 14 11.47 -0.78 -33.27
N HIS A 15 10.20 -0.74 -33.71
CA HIS A 15 9.79 -0.91 -35.11
C HIS A 15 9.32 0.40 -35.78
N GLY A 16 9.24 1.51 -35.05
CA GLY A 16 8.63 2.73 -35.57
C GLY A 16 8.07 3.67 -34.50
N THR A 17 7.14 4.52 -34.89
CA THR A 17 6.49 5.51 -34.02
C THR A 17 4.99 5.52 -34.23
N ILE A 18 4.25 5.71 -33.14
CA ILE A 18 2.83 6.06 -33.17
C ILE A 18 2.71 7.51 -32.71
N THR A 19 2.05 8.36 -33.50
CA THR A 19 1.77 9.75 -33.15
C THR A 19 0.27 9.93 -33.03
N VAL A 20 -0.20 10.41 -31.89
CA VAL A 20 -1.61 10.71 -31.62
C VAL A 20 -1.78 12.22 -31.57
N ALA A 21 -2.58 12.77 -32.48
CA ALA A 21 -2.99 14.17 -32.43
C ALA A 21 -4.07 14.37 -31.35
N ASP A 22 -3.96 15.44 -30.58
CA ASP A 22 -4.89 15.82 -29.52
C ASP A 22 -5.20 14.67 -28.53
N PRO A 23 -4.19 14.12 -27.84
CA PRO A 23 -4.29 12.86 -27.08
C PRO A 23 -5.16 12.95 -25.81
N TRP A 24 -5.81 14.08 -25.57
CA TRP A 24 -6.56 14.35 -24.34
C TRP A 24 -8.04 14.05 -24.47
N LEU A 25 -8.66 14.43 -25.58
CA LEU A 25 -10.09 14.31 -25.83
C LEU A 25 -10.31 14.10 -27.34
N PRO A 26 -11.27 13.26 -27.76
CA PRO A 26 -11.64 13.18 -29.16
C PRO A 26 -12.13 14.54 -29.66
N SER A 27 -11.74 14.90 -30.88
CA SER A 27 -12.28 16.08 -31.55
C SER A 27 -13.77 15.92 -31.80
N THR A 28 -14.52 17.02 -31.66
CA THR A 28 -15.98 17.04 -31.88
C THR A 28 -16.38 17.55 -33.26
N ALA A 29 -15.42 18.05 -34.06
CA ALA A 29 -15.68 18.63 -35.37
C ALA A 29 -14.98 17.86 -36.49
N ASP A 30 -13.65 17.79 -36.43
CA ASP A 30 -12.83 17.27 -37.53
C ASP A 30 -12.39 15.82 -37.33
N GLY A 31 -12.59 15.25 -36.14
CA GLY A 31 -12.04 13.95 -35.77
C GLY A 31 -10.58 14.04 -35.37
N SER A 32 -9.94 12.89 -35.17
CA SER A 32 -8.56 12.80 -34.67
C SER A 32 -7.79 11.73 -35.44
N ASP A 33 -6.53 11.99 -35.74
CA ASP A 33 -5.68 11.06 -36.48
C ASP A 33 -4.66 10.37 -35.56
N ILE A 34 -4.50 9.07 -35.77
CA ILE A 34 -3.38 8.28 -35.26
C ILE A 34 -2.48 7.95 -36.45
N VAL A 35 -1.26 8.47 -36.43
CA VAL A 35 -0.27 8.25 -37.48
C VAL A 35 0.69 7.15 -37.03
N VAL A 36 0.80 6.08 -37.82
CA VAL A 36 1.69 4.95 -37.56
C VAL A 36 2.78 4.92 -38.64
N ALA A 37 4.03 5.11 -38.23
CA ALA A 37 5.19 5.04 -39.12
C ALA A 37 6.06 3.85 -38.72
N ARG A 38 6.23 2.88 -39.63
CA ARG A 38 7.09 1.70 -39.44
C ARG A 38 8.31 1.78 -40.36
N ALA A 39 9.46 1.28 -39.91
CA ALA A 39 10.69 1.37 -40.68
C ALA A 39 10.58 0.58 -42.00
N GLY A 40 10.75 1.28 -43.14
CA GLY A 40 10.69 0.67 -44.47
C GLY A 40 9.28 0.49 -45.04
N GLU A 41 8.25 0.96 -44.33
CA GLU A 41 6.86 0.90 -44.78
C GLU A 41 6.30 2.32 -45.06
N PRO A 42 5.26 2.44 -45.91
CA PRO A 42 4.50 3.68 -46.03
C PRO A 42 3.87 4.08 -44.69
N VAL A 43 3.79 5.38 -44.43
CA VAL A 43 3.09 5.91 -43.26
C VAL A 43 1.59 5.61 -43.36
N GLU A 44 1.04 5.05 -42.30
CA GLU A 44 -0.38 4.74 -42.15
C GLU A 44 -1.04 5.85 -41.31
N THR A 45 -2.23 6.29 -41.70
CA THR A 45 -3.05 7.23 -40.91
C THR A 45 -4.39 6.57 -40.62
N ILE A 46 -4.70 6.42 -39.34
CA ILE A 46 -5.97 5.89 -38.85
C ILE A 46 -6.80 7.10 -38.39
N HIS A 47 -7.83 7.42 -39.18
CA HIS A 47 -8.74 8.52 -38.87
C HIS A 47 -9.85 8.06 -37.94
N ILE A 48 -10.04 8.78 -36.82
CA ILE A 48 -11.11 8.59 -35.86
C ILE A 48 -12.15 9.68 -36.07
N ALA A 49 -13.39 9.29 -36.32
CA ALA A 49 -14.48 10.21 -36.56
C ALA A 49 -14.72 11.15 -35.36
N PRO A 50 -15.29 12.35 -35.59
CA PRO A 50 -15.61 13.27 -34.51
C PRO A 50 -16.55 12.64 -33.48
N ALA A 51 -16.29 12.87 -32.20
CA ALA A 51 -17.09 12.30 -31.13
C ALA A 51 -17.14 13.18 -29.88
N HIS A 52 -18.25 13.07 -29.15
CA HIS A 52 -18.39 13.61 -27.81
C HIS A 52 -18.10 12.49 -26.80
N GLN A 53 -17.04 12.62 -26.01
CA GLN A 53 -16.60 11.58 -25.06
C GLN A 53 -17.69 11.19 -24.05
N TYR A 54 -18.30 12.16 -23.37
CA TYR A 54 -19.26 11.84 -22.30
C TYR A 54 -20.49 11.06 -22.77
N PRO A 55 -21.13 11.40 -23.91
CA PRO A 55 -22.16 10.54 -24.51
C PRO A 55 -21.67 9.12 -24.80
N LEU A 56 -20.48 8.95 -25.40
CA LEU A 56 -19.94 7.61 -25.68
C LEU A 56 -19.70 6.80 -24.40
N GLU A 57 -19.20 7.44 -23.34
CA GLU A 57 -19.03 6.80 -22.03
C GLU A 57 -20.39 6.41 -21.42
N ALA A 58 -21.39 7.29 -21.50
CA ALA A 58 -22.74 7.01 -21.01
C ALA A 58 -23.40 5.84 -21.77
N ASP A 59 -23.29 5.84 -23.10
CA ASP A 59 -23.80 4.76 -23.96
C ASP A 59 -23.08 3.44 -23.66
N SER A 60 -21.75 3.46 -23.51
CA SER A 60 -20.97 2.27 -23.11
C SER A 60 -21.37 1.74 -21.74
N VAL A 61 -21.69 2.60 -20.77
CA VAL A 61 -22.20 2.15 -19.47
C VAL A 61 -23.59 1.52 -19.64
N ALA A 62 -24.49 2.15 -20.39
CA ALA A 62 -25.83 1.63 -20.63
C ALA A 62 -25.80 0.25 -21.33
N GLU A 63 -24.91 0.08 -22.31
CA GLU A 63 -24.77 -1.17 -23.07
C GLU A 63 -24.14 -2.30 -22.23
N PHE A 64 -23.13 -1.98 -21.42
CA PHE A 64 -22.30 -3.00 -20.76
C PHE A 64 -22.50 -3.11 -19.24
N ALA A 65 -23.46 -2.38 -18.64
CA ALA A 65 -23.70 -2.39 -17.20
C ALA A 65 -23.87 -3.80 -16.61
N ALA A 66 -24.58 -4.69 -17.32
CA ALA A 66 -24.82 -6.06 -16.87
C ALA A 66 -23.53 -6.92 -16.78
N GLN A 67 -22.49 -6.58 -17.53
CA GLN A 67 -21.21 -7.28 -17.51
C GLN A 67 -20.35 -6.91 -16.30
N GLN A 68 -20.72 -5.84 -15.58
CA GLN A 68 -19.99 -5.30 -14.45
C GLN A 68 -18.52 -4.92 -14.75
N GLN A 69 -18.13 -4.83 -16.03
CA GLN A 69 -16.84 -4.35 -16.48
C GLN A 69 -16.98 -3.79 -17.90
N SER A 70 -16.26 -2.71 -18.22
CA SER A 70 -16.23 -2.16 -19.58
C SER A 70 -15.32 -3.00 -20.49
N PRO A 71 -15.78 -3.35 -21.72
CA PRO A 71 -14.93 -4.01 -22.71
C PRO A 71 -13.89 -3.04 -23.33
N ASN A 72 -14.15 -1.73 -23.26
CA ASN A 72 -13.28 -0.69 -23.82
C ASN A 72 -12.17 -0.27 -22.85
N MET A 73 -12.41 -0.39 -21.54
CA MET A 73 -11.44 -0.11 -20.49
C MET A 73 -11.70 -1.06 -19.31
N SER A 74 -11.00 -2.19 -19.29
CA SER A 74 -11.13 -3.17 -18.21
C SER A 74 -10.60 -2.62 -16.88
N TRP A 75 -11.01 -3.22 -15.76
CA TRP A 75 -10.46 -2.83 -14.45
C TRP A 75 -8.95 -3.03 -14.39
N ALA A 76 -8.44 -4.11 -14.98
CA ALA A 76 -7.01 -4.35 -15.06
C ALA A 76 -6.28 -3.24 -15.83
N ALA A 77 -6.86 -2.75 -16.94
CA ALA A 77 -6.31 -1.63 -17.70
C ALA A 77 -6.33 -0.32 -16.91
N THR A 78 -7.44 -0.01 -16.24
CA THR A 78 -7.55 1.17 -15.37
C THR A 78 -6.52 1.13 -14.23
N LEU A 79 -6.40 -0.02 -13.55
CA LEU A 79 -5.43 -0.19 -12.47
C LEU A 79 -3.99 -0.11 -12.98
N GLY A 80 -3.70 -0.67 -14.15
CA GLY A 80 -2.38 -0.55 -14.80
C GLY A 80 -2.02 0.91 -15.10
N ASN A 81 -2.96 1.70 -15.61
CA ASN A 81 -2.76 3.13 -15.84
C ASN A 81 -2.45 3.87 -14.52
N ALA A 82 -3.21 3.60 -13.46
CA ALA A 82 -2.97 4.20 -12.15
C ALA A 82 -1.58 3.85 -11.60
N GLN A 83 -1.14 2.60 -11.72
CA GLN A 83 0.19 2.15 -11.28
C GLN A 83 1.32 2.84 -12.04
N VAL A 84 1.19 3.00 -13.37
CA VAL A 84 2.19 3.71 -14.18
C VAL A 84 2.26 5.19 -13.78
N LEU A 85 1.11 5.83 -13.58
CA LEU A 85 1.05 7.22 -13.12
C LEU A 85 1.73 7.36 -11.75
N ASP A 86 1.43 6.48 -10.80
CA ASP A 86 2.08 6.49 -9.49
C ASP A 86 3.59 6.31 -9.58
N SER A 87 4.07 5.42 -10.45
CA SER A 87 5.50 5.22 -10.71
C SER A 87 6.17 6.50 -11.27
N TRP A 88 5.51 7.18 -12.22
CA TRP A 88 6.00 8.44 -12.77
C TRP A 88 6.03 9.56 -11.73
N ARG A 89 4.96 9.70 -10.94
CA ARG A 89 4.90 10.67 -9.83
C ARG A 89 6.03 10.41 -8.83
N SER A 90 6.23 9.14 -8.45
CA SER A 90 7.31 8.74 -7.54
C SER A 90 8.70 9.08 -8.11
N THR A 91 8.91 8.94 -9.41
CA THR A 91 10.21 9.22 -10.06
C THR A 91 10.61 10.69 -9.96
N ILE A 92 9.64 11.59 -9.94
CA ILE A 92 9.86 13.03 -9.79
C ILE A 92 9.66 13.52 -8.35
N GLY A 93 9.40 12.61 -7.39
CA GLY A 93 9.11 12.96 -6.00
C GLY A 93 7.82 13.75 -5.80
N LEU A 94 6.85 13.66 -6.72
CA LEU A 94 5.58 14.34 -6.60
C LEU A 94 4.70 13.62 -5.56
N GLN A 95 4.40 14.33 -4.47
CA GLN A 95 3.46 13.90 -3.44
C GLN A 95 2.45 15.02 -3.17
N TYR A 96 1.17 14.68 -3.14
CA TYR A 96 0.13 15.61 -2.75
C TYR A 96 -0.01 15.69 -1.22
N PRO A 97 -0.50 16.82 -0.66
CA PRO A 97 -0.64 16.97 0.79
C PRO A 97 -1.50 15.88 1.47
N PHE A 98 -2.51 15.35 0.78
CA PHE A 98 -3.35 14.27 1.31
C PHE A 98 -2.66 12.89 1.31
N GLU A 99 -1.51 12.77 0.65
CA GLU A 99 -0.66 11.58 0.60
C GLU A 99 0.50 11.65 1.59
N ALA A 100 0.66 12.76 2.31
CA ALA A 100 1.72 12.95 3.29
C ALA A 100 1.60 11.93 4.43
N ASP A 101 2.73 11.56 5.03
CA ASP A 101 2.75 10.62 6.15
C ASP A 101 2.08 11.17 7.42
N SER A 102 1.75 12.47 7.47
CA SER A 102 0.97 13.10 8.54
C SER A 102 -0.49 13.31 8.17
N ALA A 103 -0.90 12.92 6.96
CA ALA A 103 -2.25 13.18 6.47
C ALA A 103 -3.29 12.34 7.23
N PRO A 104 -4.48 12.91 7.51
CA PRO A 104 -5.60 12.18 8.07
C PRO A 104 -6.30 11.37 6.97
N VAL A 105 -5.62 10.35 6.45
CA VAL A 105 -6.14 9.49 5.37
C VAL A 105 -7.45 8.86 5.85
N PRO A 106 -8.61 9.11 5.21
CA PRO A 106 -9.88 8.53 5.61
C PRO A 106 -9.92 7.01 5.35
N THR A 107 -10.93 6.32 5.88
CA THR A 107 -11.23 4.95 5.42
C THR A 107 -11.70 4.99 3.96
N ALA A 108 -11.56 3.88 3.23
CA ALA A 108 -12.02 3.80 1.84
C ALA A 108 -13.53 4.11 1.69
N SER A 109 -14.33 3.82 2.73
CA SER A 109 -15.77 4.12 2.73
C SER A 109 -16.12 5.52 3.23
N GLY A 110 -15.15 6.27 3.77
CA GLY A 110 -15.38 7.56 4.45
C GLY A 110 -16.10 7.48 5.79
N ARG A 111 -16.51 6.28 6.24
CA ARG A 111 -17.17 6.05 7.53
C ARG A 111 -16.14 5.77 8.64
N PRO A 112 -16.49 5.92 9.92
CA PRO A 112 -15.65 5.44 11.02
C PRO A 112 -15.25 3.97 10.84
N LEU A 113 -14.03 3.63 11.24
CA LEU A 113 -13.54 2.26 11.16
C LEU A 113 -14.22 1.40 12.23
N GLU A 114 -14.93 0.37 11.80
CA GLU A 114 -15.68 -0.54 12.66
C GLU A 114 -15.44 -2.00 12.23
N ARG A 115 -15.60 -2.95 13.17
CA ARG A 115 -15.57 -4.37 12.82
C ARG A 115 -16.87 -4.73 12.12
N ARG A 116 -16.80 -5.56 11.10
CA ARG A 116 -18.00 -6.09 10.43
C ARG A 116 -18.72 -7.06 11.36
N ASP A 117 -20.04 -7.05 11.30
CA ASP A 117 -20.89 -7.95 12.10
C ASP A 117 -20.66 -9.43 11.75
N ASP A 118 -20.23 -9.71 10.52
CA ASP A 118 -19.92 -11.04 10.00
C ASP A 118 -18.42 -11.42 10.13
N ALA A 119 -17.64 -10.65 10.88
CA ALA A 119 -16.22 -10.93 11.08
C ALA A 119 -15.99 -12.28 11.78
N ALA A 120 -15.35 -13.21 11.08
CA ALA A 120 -15.09 -14.58 11.56
C ALA A 120 -13.74 -14.75 12.30
N MET A 121 -13.10 -13.65 12.76
CA MET A 121 -11.78 -13.72 13.38
C MET A 121 -11.80 -14.51 14.69
N HIS A 122 -10.89 -15.49 14.81
CA HIS A 122 -10.65 -16.19 16.07
C HIS A 122 -9.62 -15.45 16.93
N TYR A 123 -9.79 -15.51 18.25
CA TYR A 123 -8.90 -14.88 19.21
C TYR A 123 -8.30 -15.90 20.19
N GLY A 124 -7.19 -15.51 20.82
CA GLY A 124 -6.56 -16.24 21.92
C GLY A 124 -5.92 -15.30 22.93
N THR A 125 -5.35 -15.89 23.98
CA THR A 125 -4.66 -15.17 25.06
C THR A 125 -3.16 -15.36 24.97
N VAL A 126 -2.41 -14.29 25.23
CA VAL A 126 -0.95 -14.35 25.42
C VAL A 126 -0.64 -14.08 26.90
N ALA A 127 0.19 -14.92 27.52
CA ALA A 127 0.54 -14.78 28.92
C ALA A 127 1.13 -13.38 29.21
N GLY A 128 0.59 -12.69 30.21
CA GLY A 128 0.97 -11.31 30.54
C GLY A 128 0.35 -10.23 29.65
N VAL A 129 -0.54 -10.59 28.73
CA VAL A 129 -1.34 -9.66 27.91
C VAL A 129 -2.81 -9.85 28.25
N ALA A 130 -3.44 -8.79 28.79
CA ALA A 130 -4.86 -8.85 29.17
C ALA A 130 -5.82 -8.84 27.97
N LYS A 131 -5.35 -8.35 26.81
CA LYS A 131 -6.16 -8.25 25.59
C LYS A 131 -6.24 -9.60 24.87
N GLN A 132 -7.42 -9.93 24.34
CA GLN A 132 -7.59 -10.99 23.34
C GLN A 132 -6.85 -10.62 22.05
N VAL A 133 -5.98 -11.51 21.56
CA VAL A 133 -5.15 -11.30 20.38
C VAL A 133 -5.71 -12.14 19.24
N ALA A 134 -5.90 -11.55 18.07
CA ALA A 134 -6.31 -12.26 16.86
C ALA A 134 -5.32 -13.40 16.57
N ARG A 135 -5.83 -14.58 16.21
CA ARG A 135 -5.00 -15.74 15.87
C ARG A 135 -4.29 -15.59 14.52
N LEU A 136 -4.76 -14.67 13.69
CA LEU A 136 -4.05 -14.20 12.51
C LEU A 136 -3.36 -12.86 12.83
N VAL A 137 -2.08 -12.77 12.54
CA VAL A 137 -1.26 -11.57 12.71
C VAL A 137 -0.84 -11.09 11.33
N ILE A 138 -0.98 -9.80 11.05
CA ILE A 138 -0.49 -9.21 9.79
C ILE A 138 0.90 -8.61 10.00
N GLY A 139 1.83 -8.97 9.12
CA GLY A 139 3.14 -8.32 9.03
C GLY A 139 3.02 -6.97 8.31
N CYS A 140 3.74 -5.96 8.80
CA CYS A 140 3.75 -4.62 8.23
C CYS A 140 4.93 -4.37 7.26
N ASP A 141 5.72 -5.40 6.92
CA ASP A 141 7.00 -5.30 6.21
C ASP A 141 6.92 -4.99 4.71
N ASN A 142 5.71 -4.87 4.17
CA ASN A 142 5.41 -4.63 2.75
C ASN A 142 4.59 -3.34 2.51
N GLN A 143 4.47 -2.49 3.52
CA GLN A 143 3.68 -1.25 3.43
C GLN A 143 4.59 -0.04 3.20
N GLU A 144 4.52 0.57 2.02
CA GLU A 144 5.46 1.63 1.61
C GLU A 144 4.90 3.04 1.75
N THR A 145 3.57 3.20 1.78
CA THR A 145 2.90 4.51 1.89
C THR A 145 1.79 4.45 2.93
N LEU A 146 1.43 5.59 3.52
CA LEU A 146 0.33 5.66 4.48
C LEU A 146 -1.01 5.28 3.86
N GLY A 147 -1.23 5.64 2.58
CA GLY A 147 -2.45 5.27 1.85
C GLY A 147 -2.58 3.75 1.69
N HIS A 148 -1.52 3.09 1.21
CA HIS A 148 -1.50 1.63 1.04
C HIS A 148 -1.67 0.92 2.39
N ALA A 149 -0.89 1.34 3.40
CA ALA A 149 -0.98 0.82 4.76
C ALA A 149 -2.41 0.96 5.32
N SER A 150 -3.03 2.13 5.17
CA SER A 150 -4.37 2.41 5.71
C SER A 150 -5.43 1.49 5.11
N VAL A 151 -5.43 1.27 3.79
CA VAL A 151 -6.41 0.38 3.15
C VAL A 151 -6.24 -1.07 3.61
N MET A 152 -4.99 -1.56 3.67
CA MET A 152 -4.69 -2.92 4.10
C MET A 152 -5.03 -3.14 5.58
N PHE A 153 -4.68 -2.19 6.44
CA PHE A 153 -4.94 -2.29 7.88
C PHE A 153 -6.41 -2.08 8.23
N ASP A 154 -7.12 -1.21 7.51
CA ASP A 154 -8.57 -1.04 7.65
C ASP A 154 -9.28 -2.36 7.31
N ASP A 155 -9.07 -2.96 6.13
CA ASP A 155 -9.76 -4.22 5.76
C ASP A 155 -9.43 -5.37 6.74
N PHE A 156 -8.17 -5.49 7.17
CA PHE A 156 -7.82 -6.47 8.19
C PHE A 156 -8.54 -6.22 9.52
N PHE A 157 -8.60 -4.97 9.99
CA PHE A 157 -9.28 -4.61 11.22
C PHE A 157 -10.79 -4.84 11.14
N GLU A 158 -11.41 -4.41 10.04
CA GLU A 158 -12.83 -4.61 9.74
C GLU A 158 -13.21 -6.09 9.80
N ARG A 159 -12.33 -6.99 9.32
CA ARG A 159 -12.51 -8.44 9.39
C ARG A 159 -12.23 -9.06 10.77
N GLY A 160 -12.06 -8.24 11.80
CA GLY A 160 -11.79 -8.70 13.17
C GLY A 160 -10.30 -8.72 13.54
N GLY A 161 -9.39 -8.38 12.63
CA GLY A 161 -7.96 -8.29 12.92
C GLY A 161 -7.64 -7.29 14.03
N ASN A 162 -6.70 -7.63 14.91
CA ASN A 162 -6.20 -6.69 15.91
C ASN A 162 -4.72 -6.84 16.26
N ALA A 163 -4.01 -7.78 15.63
CA ALA A 163 -2.62 -8.11 15.91
C ALA A 163 -1.75 -7.74 14.70
N PHE A 164 -0.80 -6.84 14.93
CA PHE A 164 0.08 -6.29 13.90
C PHE A 164 1.53 -6.52 14.29
N ASP A 165 2.32 -6.96 13.34
CA ASP A 165 3.71 -7.32 13.51
C ASP A 165 4.61 -6.36 12.74
N THR A 166 5.52 -5.69 13.46
CA THR A 166 6.44 -4.71 12.92
C THR A 166 7.85 -4.89 13.46
N ALA A 167 8.80 -4.10 12.97
CA ALA A 167 10.18 -4.08 13.46
C ALA A 167 10.81 -2.72 13.23
N HIS A 168 11.76 -2.33 14.07
CA HIS A 168 12.52 -1.09 13.92
C HIS A 168 13.22 -0.99 12.55
N ILE A 169 13.62 -2.12 11.94
CA ILE A 169 14.33 -2.13 10.64
C ILE A 169 13.42 -2.26 9.42
N TYR A 170 12.14 -2.56 9.61
CA TYR A 170 11.17 -2.71 8.52
C TYR A 170 11.05 -1.39 7.75
N GLY A 171 11.39 -1.43 6.46
CA GLY A 171 11.50 -0.23 5.62
C GLY A 171 12.44 0.83 6.19
N GLY A 172 13.49 0.45 6.94
CA GLY A 172 14.37 1.39 7.63
C GLY A 172 13.70 2.17 8.77
N GLY A 173 12.64 1.61 9.37
CA GLY A 173 11.82 2.24 10.42
C GLY A 173 10.54 2.88 9.89
N ARG A 174 10.41 3.03 8.56
CA ARG A 174 9.23 3.62 7.91
C ARG A 174 7.94 2.88 8.26
N GLN A 175 7.96 1.55 8.23
CA GLN A 175 6.74 0.74 8.39
C GLN A 175 6.17 0.76 9.80
N GLU A 176 7.01 0.94 10.82
CA GLU A 176 6.55 1.18 12.19
C GLU A 176 5.89 2.57 12.32
N GLN A 177 6.45 3.59 11.67
CA GLN A 177 5.87 4.94 11.64
C GLN A 177 4.50 4.94 10.95
N LEU A 178 4.36 4.24 9.81
CA LEU A 178 3.09 4.13 9.09
C LEU A 178 2.02 3.43 9.94
N LEU A 179 2.36 2.33 10.63
CA LEU A 179 1.45 1.67 11.56
C LEU A 179 1.02 2.62 12.70
N GLY A 180 1.98 3.33 13.30
CA GLY A 180 1.72 4.30 14.35
C GLY A 180 0.78 5.42 13.90
N GLN A 181 1.02 5.99 12.72
CA GLN A 181 0.18 7.04 12.16
C GLN A 181 -1.22 6.51 11.84
N TRP A 182 -1.36 5.34 11.24
CA TRP A 182 -2.68 4.75 10.97
C TRP A 182 -3.48 4.56 12.27
N VAL A 183 -2.86 4.00 13.32
CA VAL A 183 -3.50 3.86 14.64
C VAL A 183 -3.95 5.22 15.19
N ALA A 184 -3.14 6.27 15.02
CA ALA A 184 -3.48 7.63 15.44
C ALA A 184 -4.65 8.21 14.63
N ASN A 185 -4.61 8.09 13.29
CA ASN A 185 -5.67 8.54 12.38
C ASN A 185 -7.03 7.90 12.70
N ARG A 186 -7.03 6.65 13.16
CA ARG A 186 -8.24 5.90 13.50
C ARG A 186 -8.66 6.03 14.96
N GLY A 187 -7.77 6.47 15.86
CA GLY A 187 -8.07 6.58 17.29
C GLY A 187 -8.24 5.24 18.03
N ILE A 188 -7.67 4.15 17.49
CA ILE A 188 -7.94 2.76 17.93
C ILE A 188 -6.79 2.14 18.73
N ARG A 189 -5.93 2.95 19.36
CA ARG A 189 -4.76 2.42 20.08
C ARG A 189 -5.14 1.35 21.11
N LYS A 190 -6.26 1.53 21.82
CA LYS A 190 -6.73 0.56 22.82
C LYS A 190 -7.15 -0.77 22.20
N ASP A 191 -7.45 -0.82 20.91
CA ASP A 191 -7.96 -2.00 20.19
C ASP A 191 -6.84 -2.76 19.48
N VAL A 192 -5.72 -2.10 19.16
CA VAL A 192 -4.55 -2.71 18.49
C VAL A 192 -3.55 -3.38 19.45
N PHE A 193 -3.14 -4.60 19.13
CA PHE A 193 -1.99 -5.31 19.68
C PHE A 193 -0.83 -5.23 18.68
N SER A 194 0.32 -4.71 19.11
CA SER A 194 1.49 -4.55 18.25
C SER A 194 2.64 -5.37 18.80
N ILE A 195 3.32 -6.08 17.88
CA ILE A 195 4.55 -6.83 18.13
C ILE A 195 5.68 -6.03 17.48
N GLY A 196 6.54 -5.44 18.30
CA GLY A 196 7.76 -4.77 17.83
C GLY A 196 8.96 -5.72 17.90
N LYS A 197 9.90 -5.56 16.96
CA LYS A 197 11.17 -6.30 16.93
C LYS A 197 12.35 -5.36 16.77
N GLY A 198 13.45 -5.69 17.45
CA GLY A 198 14.71 -4.97 17.39
C GLY A 198 15.91 -5.93 17.27
N ALA A 199 17.11 -5.39 17.43
CA ALA A 199 18.37 -6.14 17.40
C ALA A 199 18.68 -6.87 16.06
N HIS A 200 18.38 -6.22 14.94
CA HIS A 200 18.87 -6.68 13.63
C HIS A 200 20.27 -6.14 13.35
N THR A 201 21.12 -6.94 12.68
CA THR A 201 22.45 -6.51 12.19
C THR A 201 22.35 -5.22 11.35
N PRO A 202 23.25 -4.24 11.52
CA PRO A 202 24.45 -4.24 12.39
C PRO A 202 24.18 -3.90 13.86
N TYR A 203 22.95 -3.60 14.24
CA TYR A 203 22.53 -3.12 15.56
C TYR A 203 22.16 -4.25 16.54
N CYS A 204 22.82 -5.41 16.40
CA CYS A 204 22.61 -6.58 17.26
C CYS A 204 23.58 -6.55 18.46
N ASP A 205 23.51 -5.48 19.24
CA ASP A 205 24.31 -5.24 20.43
C ASP A 205 23.45 -4.70 21.59
N PRO A 206 23.91 -4.83 22.85
CA PRO A 206 23.11 -4.40 24.00
C PRO A 206 22.74 -2.92 24.03
N ALA A 207 23.61 -2.03 23.54
CA ALA A 207 23.36 -0.59 23.56
C ALA A 207 22.29 -0.21 22.53
N SER A 208 22.40 -0.77 21.32
CA SER A 208 21.38 -0.60 20.27
C SER A 208 20.02 -1.14 20.70
N LEU A 209 19.99 -2.33 21.31
CA LEU A 209 18.74 -2.91 21.80
C LEU A 209 18.12 -2.03 22.90
N ALA A 210 18.90 -1.56 23.88
CA ALA A 210 18.40 -0.68 24.92
C ALA A 210 17.75 0.59 24.35
N ARG A 211 18.40 1.25 23.40
CA ARG A 211 17.83 2.41 22.70
C ARG A 211 16.51 2.10 22.00
N GLN A 212 16.46 0.99 21.24
CA GLN A 212 15.24 0.58 20.51
C GLN A 212 14.09 0.22 21.46
N LEU A 213 14.40 -0.36 22.62
CA LEU A 213 13.40 -0.67 23.66
C LEU A 213 12.85 0.61 24.33
N GLU A 214 13.64 1.66 24.46
CA GLU A 214 13.19 2.95 24.99
C GLU A 214 12.24 3.67 24.01
N GLU A 215 12.53 3.58 22.72
CA GLU A 215 11.72 4.14 21.64
C GLU A 215 10.35 3.43 21.52
N GLY A 216 10.34 2.09 21.63
CA GLY A 216 9.13 1.26 21.56
C GLY A 216 8.68 0.76 22.93
N LYS A 217 7.60 1.30 23.50
CA LYS A 217 7.07 0.92 24.83
C LYS A 217 6.64 -0.57 24.90
N LEU A 218 7.57 -1.47 25.19
CA LEU A 218 7.38 -2.93 25.16
C LEU A 218 6.93 -3.50 26.51
N ARG A 219 6.10 -4.55 26.47
CA ARG A 219 5.52 -5.20 27.67
C ARG A 219 5.82 -6.69 27.79
N VAL A 220 6.14 -7.36 26.68
CA VAL A 220 6.44 -8.79 26.61
C VAL A 220 7.65 -8.96 25.69
N PHE A 221 8.54 -9.88 26.06
CA PHE A 221 9.72 -10.22 25.27
C PHE A 221 9.50 -11.55 24.54
N GLY A 222 10.14 -11.72 23.39
CA GLY A 222 10.13 -12.94 22.61
C GLY A 222 11.44 -13.11 21.84
N GLY A 223 11.59 -14.22 21.13
CA GLY A 223 12.72 -14.46 20.23
C GLY A 223 12.21 -14.86 18.85
N SER A 224 12.90 -14.45 17.81
CA SER A 224 12.64 -14.87 16.42
C SER A 224 13.92 -15.43 15.83
N ASN A 225 13.81 -16.53 15.07
CA ASN A 225 14.94 -17.26 14.48
C ASN A 225 15.93 -17.86 15.49
N TRP A 226 15.47 -18.17 16.70
CA TRP A 226 16.27 -18.82 17.74
C TRP A 226 15.97 -20.32 17.81
N THR A 227 17.00 -21.13 18.05
CA THR A 227 16.80 -22.55 18.30
C THR A 227 16.16 -22.77 19.69
N PRO A 228 15.41 -23.87 19.90
CA PRO A 228 14.87 -24.20 21.22
C PRO A 228 15.95 -24.24 22.32
N ALA A 229 17.15 -24.74 22.00
CA ALA A 229 18.28 -24.76 22.94
C ALA A 229 18.70 -23.35 23.39
N ARG A 230 18.74 -22.38 22.49
CA ARG A 230 19.06 -20.97 22.82
C ARG A 230 17.98 -20.32 23.69
N PHE A 231 16.70 -20.66 23.49
CA PHE A 231 15.62 -20.22 24.37
C PHE A 231 15.80 -20.75 25.80
N VAL A 232 16.15 -22.03 25.95
CA VAL A 232 16.42 -22.65 27.26
C VAL A 232 17.60 -21.98 27.94
N GLU A 233 18.70 -21.76 27.21
CA GLU A 233 19.90 -21.09 27.72
C GLU A 233 19.60 -19.66 28.18
N ALA A 234 18.87 -18.87 27.37
CA ALA A 234 18.51 -17.51 27.74
C ALA A 234 17.59 -17.47 28.97
N ASN A 235 16.65 -18.39 29.09
CA ASN A 235 15.79 -18.49 30.27
C ASN A 235 16.57 -18.91 31.54
N ALA A 236 17.54 -19.82 31.41
CA ALA A 236 18.42 -20.19 32.53
C ALA A 236 19.30 -19.02 32.96
N TYR A 237 19.84 -18.26 31.99
CA TYR A 237 20.58 -17.03 32.27
C TYR A 237 19.71 -16.00 32.98
N ALA A 238 18.48 -15.78 32.50
CA ALA A 238 17.55 -14.83 33.12
C ALA A 238 17.24 -15.20 34.58
N ALA A 239 16.96 -16.48 34.86
CA ALA A 239 16.74 -16.98 36.22
C ALA A 239 17.95 -16.76 37.13
N LYS A 240 19.17 -17.05 36.65
CA LYS A 240 20.42 -16.88 37.42
C LYS A 240 20.69 -15.42 37.79
N HIS A 241 20.24 -14.47 36.98
CA HIS A 241 20.52 -13.03 37.15
C HIS A 241 19.29 -12.21 37.57
N GLY A 242 18.21 -12.86 38.03
CA GLY A 242 16.99 -12.16 38.46
C GLY A 242 16.28 -11.36 37.36
N LYS A 243 16.47 -11.73 36.09
CA LYS A 243 15.82 -11.09 34.94
C LYS A 243 14.52 -11.82 34.58
N ARG A 244 13.60 -11.11 33.91
CA ARG A 244 12.35 -11.71 33.40
C ARG A 244 12.66 -12.75 32.32
N ALA A 245 12.09 -13.94 32.46
CA ALA A 245 12.19 -15.01 31.46
C ALA A 245 11.35 -14.70 30.20
N LEU A 246 11.75 -15.28 29.08
CA LEU A 246 10.94 -15.33 27.86
C LEU A 246 9.72 -16.24 28.09
N PRO A 247 8.56 -15.92 27.49
CA PRO A 247 7.38 -16.77 27.56
C PRO A 247 7.68 -18.17 27.00
N ARG A 248 7.08 -19.19 27.62
CA ARG A 248 7.16 -20.59 27.19
C ARG A 248 6.07 -20.90 26.18
#